data_AF-A0A946H3E8-F1
#
_entry.id   AF-A0A946H3E8-F1
#
_cell.length_a   1.000
_cell.length_b   1.000
_cell.length_c   1.000
_cell.angle_alpha   90.00
_cell.angle_beta   90.00
_cell.angle_gamma   90.00
#
_symmetry.space_group_name_H-M   'P 1'
#
loop_
_entity.id
_entity.type
_entity.pdbx_description
1 polymer ?
#
loop_
_entity_poly.entity_id
_entity_poly.type
_entity_poly.pdbx_seq_one_letter_code
_entity_poly.pdbx_strand_id
1 'polypeptide(L)' 'MAAQAMEEIAEGYADRSVRSVFVYVREAHPAENLPPHASMEQKRDHARQFCDEQKIKRPILLDDMTGTCHRAFGTLPNMT' A
#
# COMPACT_ATOMS: atom_id res chain seq x y z
N MET A 1 -7.45 -12.61 0.38
CA MET A 1 -7.36 -13.08 1.78
C MET A 1 -6.83 -11.98 2.71
N ALA A 2 -5.56 -11.56 2.60
CA ALA A 2 -4.99 -10.53 3.49
C ALA A 2 -5.61 -9.12 3.30
N ALA A 3 -5.83 -8.68 2.04
CA ALA A 3 -6.44 -7.37 1.75
C ALA A 3 -7.83 -7.23 2.39
N GLN A 4 -8.68 -8.24 2.24
CA GLN A 4 -10.04 -8.26 2.80
C GLN A 4 -10.06 -8.13 4.32
N ALA A 5 -9.26 -8.92 5.05
CA ALA A 5 -9.20 -8.84 6.50
C ALA A 5 -8.80 -7.44 6.99
N MET A 6 -7.91 -6.76 6.27
CA MET A 6 -7.51 -5.39 6.58
C MET A 6 -8.59 -4.34 6.28
N GLU A 7 -9.47 -4.58 5.30
CA GLU A 7 -10.66 -3.76 5.09
C GLU A 7 -11.65 -3.93 6.25
N GLU A 8 -11.90 -5.17 6.69
CA GLU A 8 -12.81 -5.47 7.81
C GLU A 8 -12.32 -4.81 9.11
N ILE A 9 -11.01 -4.86 9.38
CA ILE A 9 -10.41 -4.14 10.52
C ILE A 9 -10.63 -2.64 10.39
N ALA A 10 -10.40 -2.05 9.21
CA ALA A 10 -10.60 -0.61 9.06
C ALA A 10 -12.06 -0.18 9.21
N GLU A 11 -13.00 -0.99 8.72
CA GLU A 11 -14.43 -0.76 8.89
C GLU A 11 -14.83 -0.85 10.37
N GLY A 12 -14.35 -1.87 11.10
CA GLY A 12 -14.65 -2.08 12.52
C GLY A 12 -14.10 -1.02 13.48
N TYR A 13 -13.21 -0.14 13.01
CA TYR A 13 -12.66 0.98 13.79
C TYR A 13 -13.02 2.35 13.20
N ALA A 14 -13.83 2.40 12.14
CA ALA A 14 -14.16 3.63 11.43
C ALA A 14 -15.01 4.62 12.25
N ASP A 15 -15.74 4.13 13.25
CA ASP A 15 -16.53 4.90 14.22
C ASP A 15 -15.69 5.42 15.40
N ARG A 16 -14.41 5.03 15.48
CA ARG A 16 -13.47 5.47 16.50
C ARG A 16 -12.56 6.58 15.97
N SER A 17 -11.74 7.15 16.84
CA SER A 17 -10.69 8.11 16.47
C SER A 17 -9.48 7.43 15.79
N VAL A 18 -9.72 6.50 14.86
CA VAL A 18 -8.70 5.75 14.12
C VAL A 18 -8.90 5.95 12.62
N ARG A 19 -7.81 6.23 11.91
CA ARG A 19 -7.80 6.28 10.44
C ARG A 19 -6.85 5.23 9.89
N SER A 20 -7.40 4.38 9.04
CA SER A 20 -6.66 3.32 8.34
C SER A 20 -6.39 3.74 6.91
N VAL A 21 -5.12 3.65 6.49
CA VAL A 21 -4.66 3.94 5.13
C VAL A 21 -3.80 2.81 4.62
N PHE A 22 -3.74 2.65 3.30
CA PHE A 22 -2.82 1.74 2.64
C PHE A 22 -1.69 2.55 2.01
N VAL A 23 -0.44 2.21 2.29
CA VAL A 23 0.72 2.87 1.67
C VAL A 23 1.28 1.99 0.56
N TYR A 24 1.17 2.44 -0.69
CA TYR A 24 1.71 1.78 -1.86
C TYR A 24 3.20 2.13 -2.03
N VAL A 25 4.05 1.14 -1.77
CA VAL A 25 5.52 1.27 -1.77
C VAL A 25 6.12 0.79 -3.09
N ARG A 26 7.39 0.38 -3.11
CA ARG A 26 8.02 -0.22 -4.31
C ARG A 26 7.55 -1.67 -4.46
N GLU A 27 7.48 -2.14 -5.71
CA GLU A 27 7.20 -3.55 -5.98
C GLU A 27 8.21 -4.44 -5.27
N ALA A 28 7.71 -5.42 -4.51
CA ALA A 28 8.57 -6.35 -3.79
C ALA A 28 9.37 -7.25 -4.75
N HIS A 29 8.81 -7.54 -5.93
CA HIS A 29 9.41 -8.44 -6.93
C HIS A 29 9.33 -7.84 -8.35
N PRO A 30 10.24 -6.91 -8.72
CA PRO A 30 10.18 -6.13 -9.96
C PRO A 30 10.48 -6.89 -11.28
N ALA A 31 10.37 -8.22 -11.31
CA ALA A 31 10.81 -9.04 -12.46
C ALA A 31 9.82 -10.14 -12.88
N GLU A 32 8.79 -10.43 -12.09
CA GLU A 32 7.83 -11.49 -12.42
C GLU A 32 6.60 -10.97 -13.17
N ASN A 33 6.06 -9.80 -12.80
CA ASN A 33 4.81 -9.29 -13.40
C ASN A 33 4.82 -7.78 -13.74
N LEU A 34 5.61 -6.98 -13.01
CA LEU A 34 5.68 -5.53 -13.23
C LEU A 34 7.14 -5.06 -13.14
N PRO A 35 7.63 -4.28 -14.11
CA PRO A 35 8.98 -3.70 -14.03
C PRO A 35 9.05 -2.71 -12.86
N PRO A 36 10.27 -2.37 -12.38
CA PRO A 36 10.45 -1.30 -11.41
C PRO A 36 9.77 -0.01 -11.90
N HIS A 37 9.10 0.70 -11.01
CA HIS A 37 8.51 2.00 -11.34
C HIS A 37 9.60 2.96 -11.86
N ALA A 38 9.44 3.42 -13.09
CA ALA A 38 10.31 4.42 -13.72
C ALA A 38 9.80 5.85 -13.49
N SER A 39 8.52 6.02 -13.13
CA SER A 39 7.90 7.30 -12.86
C SER A 39 6.78 7.21 -11.82
N MET A 40 6.39 8.36 -11.25
CA MET A 40 5.23 8.46 -10.36
C MET A 40 3.90 8.16 -11.07
N GLU A 41 3.83 8.44 -12.38
CA GLU A 41 2.65 8.14 -13.19
C GLU A 41 2.46 6.62 -13.31
N GLN A 42 3.52 5.90 -13.68
CA GLN A 42 3.50 4.44 -13.73
C GLN A 42 3.14 3.84 -12.36
N LYS A 43 3.74 4.36 -11.28
CA LYS A 43 3.42 3.94 -9.91
C LYS A 43 1.95 4.17 -9.56
N ARG A 44 1.37 5.28 -10.03
CA ARG A 44 -0.05 5.60 -9.82
C ARG A 44 -0.96 4.63 -10.57
N ASP A 45 -0.60 4.26 -11.79
CA ASP A 45 -1.39 3.32 -12.59
C ASP A 45 -1.34 1.90 -12.03
N HIS A 46 -0.17 1.44 -11.60
CA HIS A 46 -0.04 0.17 -10.89
C HIS A 46 -0.83 0.17 -9.56
N ALA A 47 -0.78 1.26 -8.80
CA ALA A 47 -1.55 1.38 -7.56
C ALA A 47 -3.07 1.35 -7.80
N ARG A 48 -3.55 1.92 -8.91
CA ARG A 48 -4.96 1.84 -9.32
C ARG A 48 -5.34 0.41 -9.68
N GLN A 49 -4.54 -0.25 -10.52
CA GLN A 49 -4.76 -1.65 -10.88
C GLN A 49 -4.81 -2.53 -9.62
N PHE A 50 -3.86 -2.36 -8.70
CA PHE A 50 -3.84 -3.06 -7.42
C PHE A 50 -5.11 -2.79 -6.59
N CYS A 51 -5.55 -1.54 -6.52
CA CYS A 51 -6.78 -1.14 -5.82
C CYS A 51 -7.99 -1.91 -6.34
N ASP A 52 -8.13 -2.00 -7.67
CA ASP A 52 -9.25 -2.66 -8.34
C ASP A 52 -9.20 -4.18 -8.16
N GLU A 53 -8.02 -4.78 -8.32
CA GLU A 53 -7.81 -6.22 -8.17
C GLU A 53 -8.02 -6.70 -6.73
N GLN A 54 -7.51 -5.96 -5.75
CA GLN A 54 -7.59 -6.31 -4.33
C GLN A 54 -8.83 -5.74 -3.64
N LYS A 55 -9.65 -4.95 -4.36
CA LYS A 55 -10.87 -4.31 -3.86
C LYS A 55 -10.64 -3.47 -2.60
N ILE A 56 -9.54 -2.70 -2.61
CA ILE A 56 -9.17 -1.83 -1.49
C ILE A 56 -10.18 -0.68 -1.40
N LYS A 57 -10.81 -0.49 -0.23
CA LYS A 57 -11.76 0.61 0.01
C LYS A 57 -11.11 1.77 0.76
N ARG A 58 -10.09 1.47 1.58
CA ARG A 58 -9.32 2.48 2.31
C ARG A 58 -8.57 3.43 1.38
N PRO A 59 -8.28 4.67 1.80
CA PRO A 59 -7.41 5.57 1.04
C PRO A 59 -6.04 4.93 0.78
N ILE A 60 -5.60 4.98 -0.48
CA ILE A 60 -4.26 4.58 -0.91
C ILE A 60 -3.37 5.83 -1.02
N LEU A 61 -2.28 5.82 -0.27
CA LEU A 61 -1.21 6.82 -0.36
C LEU A 61 -0.06 6.23 -1.16
N LEU A 62 0.52 7.01 -2.07
CA LEU A 62 1.71 6.60 -2.81
C LEU A 62 2.95 7.08 -2.07
N ASP A 63 3.87 6.17 -1.76
CA ASP A 63 5.21 6.57 -1.33
C ASP A 63 5.93 7.30 -2.48
N ASP A 64 6.98 8.06 -2.17
CA ASP A 64 7.79 8.67 -3.22
C ASP A 64 8.61 7.62 -3.99
N MET A 65 9.23 8.06 -5.10
CA MET A 65 10.08 7.17 -5.92
C MET A 65 11.32 6.69 -5.19
N THR A 66 11.82 7.48 -4.23
CA THR A 66 12.98 7.09 -3.44
C THR A 66 12.60 6.00 -2.42
N GLY A 67 11.34 5.91 -2.01
CA GLY A 67 10.85 5.01 -0.97
C GLY A 67 11.04 5.58 0.44
N THR A 68 10.85 6.88 0.66
CA THR A 68 11.06 7.51 1.98
C THR A 68 10.20 6.88 3.07
N CYS A 69 8.91 6.68 2.83
CA CYS A 69 8.02 6.04 3.80
C CYS A 69 8.40 4.57 4.00
N HIS A 70 8.66 3.85 2.91
CA HIS A 70 9.06 2.44 2.97
C HIS A 70 10.37 2.23 3.75
N ARG A 71 11.35 3.14 3.62
CA ARG A 71 12.58 3.09 4.44
C ARG A 71 12.31 3.40 5.91
N ALA A 72 11.44 4.38 6.20
CA ALA A 72 11.17 4.79 7.57
C ALA A 72 10.37 3.75 8.37
N PHE A 73 9.46 3.03 7.71
CA PHE A 73 8.51 2.12 8.38
C PHE A 73 8.63 0.65 7.98
N GLY A 74 9.23 0.34 6.82
CA GLY A 74 9.32 -1.03 6.28
C GLY A 74 10.42 -1.89 6.93
N THR A 75 11.33 -1.28 7.68
CA THR A 75 12.38 -1.97 8.45
C THR A 75 12.03 -2.14 9.91
N LEU A 76 10.74 -2.10 10.26
CA LEU A 76 10.26 -2.40 11.61
C LEU A 76 9.66 -3.82 11.66
N PRO A 77 10.48 -4.89 11.51
CA PRO A 77 10.03 -6.23 11.87
C PRO A 77 10.04 -6.28 13.40
N ASN A 78 8.88 -6.22 14.03
CA ASN A 78 8.72 -6.22 15.49
C ASN A 78 9.36 -5.00 16.20
N MET A 79 8.58 -3.93 16.39
CA MET A 79 8.83 -3.05 17.53
C MET A 79 8.32 -3.72 18.81
N THR A 80 9.18 -4.57 19.37
CA THR A 80 9.32 -4.84 20.81
C THR A 80 10.80 -4.82 21.13
#